data_AF-A0A2M8CKP0-F1
#
_entry.id   AF-A0A2M8CKP0-F1
#
_cell.length_a   1.000
_cell.length_b   1.000
_cell.length_c   1.000
_cell.angle_alpha   90.00
_cell.angle_beta   90.00
_cell.angle_gamma   90.00
#
_symmetry.space_group_name_H-M   'P 1'
#
loop_
_entity.id
_entity.type
_entity.pdbx_description
1 polymer ?
#
loop_
_entity_poly.entity_id
_entity_poly.type
_entity_poly.pdbx_seq_one_letter_code
_entity_poly.pdbx_strand_id
1 'polypeptide(L)'
;YAVYPSLYPKENILLFGDKNPGYTIYTNRLLKIFPNSKFIHITRDYRDNFVSIKNVDFELPIPSLVAQKWVYFSRKIHQEARKKPEAYFHIRYEDLVNKPEESLKAMCAFTGISFQPDVLNFHEKKDDFFKLYPGGLLQKYHSSLLKQINTSRVGLWKKELTDKEVRQLDYTVGSLADKIGYERVYHDFGLAIVLQTLPGRTIAALLYLATQLVDKLPSSIRMNILSKGPRVLGTVFLKVFNPKKLEEMNKMLKNYK
;
A
#
# COMPACT_ATOMS: atom_id res chain seq x y z
N TYR A 1 -14.04 4.60 -7.97
CA TYR A 1 -15.22 3.73 -7.68
C TYR A 1 -16.48 4.01 -8.50
N ALA A 2 -16.54 5.05 -9.36
CA ALA A 2 -17.73 5.31 -10.19
C ALA A 2 -18.01 4.18 -11.20
N VAL A 3 -16.97 3.62 -11.81
CA VAL A 3 -17.04 2.58 -12.86
C VAL A 3 -17.08 1.15 -12.27
N TYR A 4 -16.95 1.00 -10.95
CA TYR A 4 -16.99 -0.32 -10.31
C TYR A 4 -18.45 -0.74 -10.04
N PRO A 5 -18.86 -1.95 -10.47
CA PRO A 5 -20.11 -2.55 -10.04
C PRO A 5 -20.19 -2.59 -8.51
N SER A 6 -21.23 -1.99 -7.94
CA SER A 6 -21.43 -1.98 -6.49
C SER A 6 -22.26 -3.17 -6.04
N LEU A 7 -21.88 -3.78 -4.92
CA LEU A 7 -22.69 -4.79 -4.23
C LEU A 7 -23.96 -4.23 -3.60
N TYR A 8 -23.96 -2.92 -3.36
CA TYR A 8 -25.05 -2.18 -2.75
C TYR A 8 -25.68 -1.27 -3.81
N PRO A 9 -27.01 -1.15 -3.84
CA PRO A 9 -27.69 -0.23 -4.75
C PRO A 9 -27.16 1.19 -4.53
N LYS A 10 -26.94 1.92 -5.63
CA LYS A 10 -26.54 3.33 -5.60
C LYS A 10 -27.77 4.16 -5.94
N GLU A 11 -28.29 4.88 -4.97
CA GLU A 11 -29.37 5.85 -5.18
C GLU A 11 -28.77 7.24 -5.38
N ASN A 12 -28.49 7.95 -4.28
CA ASN A 12 -27.91 9.28 -4.29
C ASN A 12 -26.38 9.23 -4.14
N ILE A 13 -25.65 9.79 -5.10
CA ILE A 13 -24.18 9.82 -5.08
C ILE A 13 -23.72 11.07 -4.31
N LEU A 14 -23.35 10.90 -3.05
CA LEU A 14 -22.84 11.99 -2.21
C LEU A 14 -21.35 12.28 -2.43
N LEU A 15 -20.56 11.24 -2.68
CA LEU A 15 -19.10 11.33 -2.80
C LEU A 15 -18.57 10.35 -3.85
N PHE A 16 -17.46 10.73 -4.49
CA PHE A 16 -16.64 9.83 -5.30
C PHE A 16 -15.40 9.41 -4.52
N GLY A 17 -15.16 8.11 -4.43
CA GLY A 17 -13.94 7.54 -3.85
C GLY A 17 -13.01 6.96 -4.90
N ASP A 18 -11.72 6.90 -4.56
CA ASP A 18 -10.69 6.07 -5.19
C ASP A 18 -9.75 5.51 -4.11
N LYS A 19 -9.33 4.26 -4.25
CA LYS A 19 -8.37 3.61 -3.36
C LYS A 19 -7.15 3.19 -4.16
N ASN A 20 -6.12 4.03 -4.10
CA ASN A 20 -4.82 3.76 -4.68
C ASN A 20 -3.71 4.13 -3.67
N PRO A 21 -2.97 3.15 -3.11
CA PRO A 21 -1.90 3.43 -2.15
C PRO A 21 -0.86 4.42 -2.69
N GLY A 22 -0.59 4.40 -4.00
CA GLY A 22 0.36 5.31 -4.64
C GLY A 22 -0.02 6.79 -4.58
N TYR A 23 -1.30 7.13 -4.36
CA TYR A 23 -1.74 8.52 -4.23
C TYR A 23 -1.22 9.20 -2.96
N THR A 24 -0.76 8.44 -1.96
CA THR A 24 -0.20 8.96 -0.70
C THR A 24 0.86 10.04 -0.93
N ILE A 25 1.70 9.90 -1.95
CA ILE A 25 2.78 10.86 -2.26
C ILE A 25 2.35 12.00 -3.20
N TYR A 26 1.10 11.99 -3.66
CA TYR A 26 0.53 12.94 -4.62
C TYR A 26 -0.68 13.71 -4.08
N THR A 27 -1.01 13.58 -2.80
CA THR A 27 -2.21 14.21 -2.22
C THR A 27 -2.24 15.72 -2.39
N ASN A 28 -1.09 16.41 -2.32
CA ASN A 28 -1.01 17.84 -2.65
C ASN A 28 -1.38 18.14 -4.12
N ARG A 29 -0.95 17.32 -5.08
CA ARG A 29 -1.37 17.48 -6.48
C ARG A 29 -2.87 17.24 -6.64
N LEU A 30 -3.40 16.23 -5.94
CA LEU A 30 -4.82 15.93 -5.93
C LEU A 30 -5.65 17.06 -5.32
N LEU A 31 -5.16 17.71 -4.26
CA LEU A 31 -5.79 18.91 -3.68
C LEU A 31 -5.86 20.08 -4.65
N LYS A 32 -4.87 20.25 -5.53
CA LYS A 32 -4.91 21.30 -6.56
C LYS A 32 -5.97 21.05 -7.62
N ILE A 33 -6.22 19.78 -7.95
CA ILE A 33 -7.21 19.37 -8.96
C ILE A 33 -8.62 19.31 -8.33
N PHE A 34 -8.70 18.81 -7.10
CA PHE A 34 -9.92 18.61 -6.33
C PHE A 34 -9.76 19.29 -4.95
N PRO A 35 -10.01 20.61 -4.85
CA PRO A 35 -9.76 21.39 -3.62
C PRO A 35 -10.49 20.89 -2.38
N ASN A 36 -11.64 20.25 -2.57
CA ASN A 36 -12.49 19.69 -1.52
C ASN A 36 -12.24 18.21 -1.26
N SER A 37 -11.18 17.62 -1.83
CA SER A 37 -10.84 16.22 -1.59
C SER A 37 -10.42 15.98 -0.14
N LYS A 38 -10.85 14.82 0.37
CA LYS A 38 -10.52 14.30 1.69
C LYS A 38 -9.69 13.02 1.53
N PHE A 39 -8.69 12.83 2.37
CA PHE A 39 -7.78 11.69 2.32
C PHE A 39 -7.87 10.89 3.60
N ILE A 40 -8.24 9.63 3.50
CA ILE A 40 -8.13 8.66 4.59
C ILE A 40 -6.80 7.92 4.40
N HIS A 41 -5.90 8.06 5.37
CA HIS A 41 -4.62 7.36 5.38
C HIS A 41 -4.60 6.30 6.47
N ILE A 42 -4.54 5.05 6.05
CA ILE A 42 -4.39 3.91 6.94
C ILE A 42 -2.91 3.58 7.06
N THR A 43 -2.37 3.66 8.28
CA THR A 43 -1.01 3.21 8.58
C THR A 43 -1.08 1.86 9.26
N ARG A 44 -0.16 0.96 8.93
CA ARG A 44 0.01 -0.32 9.61
C ARG A 44 1.43 -0.42 10.14
N ASP A 45 1.64 -1.21 11.19
CA ASP A 45 2.97 -1.52 11.71
C ASP A 45 3.89 -1.94 10.56
N TYR A 46 5.04 -1.30 10.47
CA TYR A 46 6.02 -1.51 9.39
C TYR A 46 6.52 -2.96 9.35
N ARG A 47 6.50 -3.67 10.47
CA ARG A 47 6.88 -5.08 10.58
C ARG A 47 5.80 -6.00 10.03
N ASP A 48 4.54 -5.77 10.39
CA ASP A 48 3.40 -6.50 9.80
C ASP A 48 3.19 -6.17 8.32
N ASN A 49 3.54 -4.94 7.90
CA ASN A 49 3.61 -4.57 6.49
C ASN A 49 4.66 -5.42 5.76
N PHE A 50 5.87 -5.54 6.32
CA PHE A 50 6.92 -6.37 5.73
C PHE A 50 6.50 -7.86 5.64
N VAL A 51 5.87 -8.41 6.69
CA VAL A 51 5.27 -9.75 6.65
C VAL A 51 4.28 -9.89 5.49
N SER A 52 3.42 -8.88 5.28
CA SER A 52 2.48 -8.88 4.16
C SER A 52 3.18 -8.89 2.80
N ILE A 53 4.30 -8.16 2.68
CA ILE A 53 5.09 -8.08 1.44
C ILE A 53 5.85 -9.38 1.15
N LYS A 54 6.32 -10.11 2.18
CA LYS A 54 6.94 -11.44 2.00
C LYS A 54 6.02 -12.44 1.30
N ASN A 55 4.71 -12.25 1.43
CA ASN A 55 3.68 -13.17 0.94
C ASN A 55 3.09 -12.77 -0.44
N VAL A 56 3.70 -11.82 -1.15
CA VAL A 56 3.25 -11.41 -2.50
C VAL A 56 4.36 -11.55 -3.55
N ASP A 57 3.97 -11.88 -4.79
CA ASP A 57 4.92 -12.23 -5.86
C ASP A 57 5.44 -11.00 -6.67
N PHE A 58 4.96 -9.79 -6.36
CA PHE A 58 5.19 -8.59 -7.18
C PHE A 58 6.02 -7.48 -6.49
N GLU A 59 6.45 -7.69 -5.24
CA GLU A 59 7.36 -6.78 -4.55
C GLU A 59 8.63 -7.54 -4.13
N LEU A 60 9.76 -6.83 -4.02
CA LEU A 60 11.00 -7.41 -3.53
C LEU A 60 10.98 -7.39 -1.98
N PRO A 61 10.99 -8.55 -1.30
CA PRO A 61 10.89 -8.63 0.15
C PRO A 61 12.23 -8.36 0.84
N ILE A 62 12.87 -7.23 0.49
CA ILE A 62 14.11 -6.75 1.14
C ILE A 62 13.70 -5.84 2.31
N PRO A 63 14.02 -6.17 3.57
CA PRO A 63 13.54 -5.43 4.75
C PRO A 63 13.75 -3.92 4.65
N SER A 64 14.98 -3.49 4.33
CA SER A 64 15.31 -2.07 4.26
C SER A 64 14.69 -1.34 3.06
N LEU A 65 14.41 -2.04 1.96
CA LEU A 65 13.70 -1.45 0.82
C LEU A 65 12.22 -1.18 1.16
N VAL A 66 11.56 -2.19 1.76
CA VAL A 66 10.15 -2.09 2.17
C VAL A 66 9.97 -1.06 3.28
N ALA A 67 10.85 -1.08 4.29
CA ALA A 67 10.85 -0.08 5.35
C ALA A 67 11.08 1.34 4.82
N GLN A 68 11.97 1.54 3.84
CA GLN A 68 12.14 2.87 3.23
C GLN A 68 10.88 3.36 2.52
N LYS A 69 10.14 2.46 1.85
CA LYS A 69 8.85 2.80 1.23
C LYS A 69 7.86 3.25 2.28
N TRP A 70 7.75 2.52 3.38
CA TRP A 70 6.93 2.89 4.52
C TRP A 70 7.32 4.26 5.09
N VAL A 71 8.62 4.52 5.26
CA VAL A 71 9.15 5.82 5.73
C VAL A 71 8.80 6.95 4.77
N TYR A 72 9.03 6.75 3.47
CA TYR A 72 8.80 7.76 2.44
C TYR A 72 7.32 8.17 2.39
N PHE A 73 6.42 7.19 2.36
CA PHE A 73 4.97 7.40 2.29
C PHE A 73 4.47 8.09 3.57
N SER A 74 4.89 7.59 4.74
CA SER A 74 4.56 8.18 6.03
C SER A 74 5.04 9.63 6.12
N ARG A 75 6.29 9.93 5.75
CA ARG A 75 6.78 11.32 5.77
C ARG A 75 5.99 12.23 4.84
N LYS A 76 5.69 11.78 3.61
CA LYS A 76 4.95 12.58 2.63
C LYS A 76 3.56 12.92 3.11
N ILE A 77 2.79 11.93 3.58
CA ILE A 77 1.42 12.20 4.00
C ILE A 77 1.37 13.07 5.26
N HIS A 78 2.25 12.84 6.24
CA HIS A 78 2.27 13.66 7.46
C HIS A 78 2.75 15.09 7.18
N GLN A 79 3.64 15.30 6.21
CA GLN A 79 4.04 16.64 5.78
C GLN A 79 2.87 17.41 5.17
N GLU A 80 2.05 16.78 4.32
CA GLU A 80 0.90 17.46 3.72
C GLU A 80 -0.25 17.61 4.73
N ALA A 81 -0.48 16.63 5.59
CA ALA A 81 -1.48 16.72 6.67
C ALA A 81 -1.18 17.86 7.66
N ARG A 82 0.09 18.18 7.93
CA ARG A 82 0.45 19.35 8.75
C ARG A 82 0.07 20.69 8.10
N LYS A 83 0.01 20.75 6.77
CA LYS A 83 -0.33 21.99 6.04
C LYS A 83 -1.84 22.19 5.92
N LYS A 84 -2.60 21.09 5.83
CA LYS A 84 -4.05 21.11 5.61
C LYS A 84 -4.76 20.02 6.43
N PRO A 85 -4.70 20.05 7.77
CA PRO A 85 -5.13 18.95 8.62
C PRO A 85 -6.59 18.52 8.41
N GLU A 86 -7.47 19.46 8.07
CA GLU A 86 -8.89 19.21 7.80
C GLU A 86 -9.15 18.35 6.56
N ALA A 87 -8.15 18.22 5.66
CA ALA A 87 -8.25 17.37 4.49
C ALA A 87 -7.78 15.93 4.74
N TYR A 88 -7.22 15.61 5.91
CA TYR A 88 -6.61 14.30 6.18
C TYR A 88 -7.17 13.67 7.45
N PHE A 89 -7.55 12.39 7.33
CA PHE A 89 -7.88 11.53 8.44
C PHE A 89 -6.87 10.40 8.53
N HIS A 90 -6.21 10.27 9.68
CA HIS A 90 -5.23 9.22 9.92
C HIS A 90 -5.81 8.17 10.83
N ILE A 91 -5.61 6.90 10.49
CA ILE A 91 -6.00 5.77 11.33
C ILE A 91 -4.97 4.66 11.26
N ARG A 92 -4.77 3.97 12.38
CA ARG A 92 -3.96 2.76 12.43
C ARG A 92 -4.81 1.56 12.01
N TYR A 93 -4.25 0.68 11.20
CA TYR A 93 -4.88 -0.58 10.81
C TYR A 93 -5.29 -1.38 12.04
N GLU A 94 -4.43 -1.40 13.07
CA GLU A 94 -4.66 -2.09 14.32
C GLU A 94 -5.90 -1.55 15.04
N ASP A 95 -6.09 -0.23 15.08
CA ASP A 95 -7.28 0.37 15.68
C ASP A 95 -8.54 0.06 14.84
N LEU A 96 -8.41 0.14 13.51
CA LEU A 96 -9.50 -0.16 12.57
C LEU A 96 -10.01 -1.60 12.72
N VAL A 97 -9.14 -2.59 12.91
CA VAL A 97 -9.58 -3.98 13.04
C VAL A 97 -9.96 -4.39 14.47
N ASN A 98 -9.45 -3.69 15.49
CA ASN A 98 -9.86 -3.92 16.88
C ASN A 98 -11.20 -3.24 17.21
N LYS A 99 -11.45 -2.06 16.66
CA LYS A 99 -12.64 -1.24 16.91
C LYS A 99 -13.26 -0.74 15.59
N PRO A 100 -13.75 -1.66 14.74
CA PRO A 100 -14.17 -1.32 13.37
C PRO A 100 -15.35 -0.35 13.33
N GLU A 101 -16.35 -0.53 14.20
CA GLU A 101 -17.52 0.35 14.24
C GLU A 101 -17.14 1.80 14.63
N GLU A 102 -16.38 1.96 15.72
CA GLU A 102 -15.90 3.28 16.20
C GLU A 102 -15.06 3.97 15.11
N SER A 103 -14.13 3.22 14.52
CA SER A 103 -13.25 3.70 13.45
C SER A 103 -14.02 4.16 12.22
N LEU A 104 -15.00 3.38 11.77
CA LEU A 104 -15.82 3.71 10.60
C LEU A 104 -16.76 4.88 10.89
N LYS A 105 -17.34 4.98 12.10
CA LYS A 105 -18.11 6.16 12.51
C LYS A 105 -17.28 7.43 12.45
N ALA A 106 -16.04 7.40 12.94
CA ALA A 106 -15.12 8.54 12.86
C ALA A 106 -14.78 8.91 11.40
N MET A 107 -14.54 7.92 10.53
CA MET A 107 -14.30 8.14 9.10
C MET A 107 -15.52 8.71 8.37
N CYS A 108 -16.72 8.22 8.70
CA CYS A 108 -17.99 8.72 8.20
C CYS A 108 -18.21 10.19 8.61
N ALA A 109 -18.00 10.51 9.89
CA ALA A 109 -18.08 11.88 10.39
C ALA A 109 -17.08 12.81 9.69
N PHE A 110 -15.83 12.36 9.53
CA PHE A 110 -14.81 13.11 8.78
C PHE A 110 -15.21 13.36 7.34
N THR A 111 -15.79 12.38 6.66
CA THR A 111 -16.19 12.51 5.24
C THR A 111 -17.50 13.26 5.06
N GLY A 112 -18.36 13.32 6.08
CA GLY A 112 -19.68 13.95 6.05
C GLY A 112 -20.78 13.00 5.55
N ILE A 113 -20.58 11.69 5.64
CA ILE A 113 -21.59 10.67 5.30
C ILE A 113 -22.12 10.02 6.57
N SER A 114 -23.39 9.61 6.56
CA SER A 114 -23.99 8.86 7.66
C SER A 114 -23.41 7.46 7.74
N PHE A 115 -23.07 7.01 8.95
CA PHE A 115 -22.66 5.63 9.20
C PHE A 115 -23.85 4.68 8.99
N GLN A 116 -23.61 3.57 8.29
CA GLN A 116 -24.58 2.49 8.07
C GLN A 116 -24.02 1.20 8.66
N PRO A 117 -24.65 0.58 9.67
CA PRO A 117 -24.13 -0.63 10.33
C PRO A 117 -23.81 -1.78 9.36
N ASP A 118 -24.60 -1.94 8.30
CA ASP A 118 -24.44 -2.98 7.27
C ASP A 118 -23.09 -2.97 6.57
N VAL A 119 -22.32 -1.87 6.66
CA VAL A 119 -20.94 -1.79 6.14
C VAL A 119 -20.02 -2.83 6.80
N LEU A 120 -20.33 -3.29 8.01
CA LEU A 120 -19.57 -4.33 8.72
C LEU A 120 -19.90 -5.75 8.23
N ASN A 121 -21.07 -5.92 7.60
CA ASN A 121 -21.59 -7.21 7.14
C ASN A 121 -21.25 -7.48 5.67
N PHE A 122 -20.24 -6.79 5.10
CA PHE A 122 -19.82 -6.96 3.70
C PHE A 122 -19.47 -8.41 3.32
N HIS A 123 -19.00 -9.21 4.29
CA HIS A 123 -18.59 -10.60 4.09
C HIS A 123 -19.78 -11.53 3.80
N GLU A 124 -21.00 -11.15 4.20
CA GLU A 124 -22.23 -11.90 3.91
C GLU A 124 -22.61 -11.82 2.41
N LYS A 125 -22.14 -10.79 1.69
CA LYS A 125 -22.37 -10.59 0.25
C LYS A 125 -21.31 -11.25 -0.65
N LYS A 126 -20.58 -12.25 -0.12
CA LYS A 126 -19.50 -12.94 -0.85
C LYS A 126 -19.97 -13.56 -2.17
N ASP A 127 -21.15 -14.16 -2.19
CA ASP A 127 -21.67 -14.83 -3.39
C ASP A 127 -22.05 -13.81 -4.47
N ASP A 128 -22.67 -12.69 -4.07
CA ASP A 128 -22.97 -11.57 -4.97
C ASP A 128 -21.69 -10.94 -5.53
N PHE A 129 -20.64 -10.86 -4.72
CA PHE A 129 -19.33 -10.38 -5.15
C PHE A 129 -18.73 -11.26 -6.26
N PHE A 130 -18.81 -12.59 -6.13
CA PHE A 130 -18.31 -13.49 -7.16
C PHE A 130 -19.13 -13.46 -8.46
N LYS A 131 -20.44 -13.23 -8.37
CA LYS A 131 -21.28 -13.01 -9.56
C LYS A 131 -20.88 -11.75 -10.32
N LEU A 132 -20.58 -10.67 -9.60
CA LEU A 132 -20.22 -9.37 -10.18
C LEU A 132 -18.78 -9.30 -10.70
N TYR A 133 -17.87 -10.05 -10.08
CA TYR A 133 -16.45 -10.06 -10.43
C TYR A 133 -15.93 -11.48 -10.70
N PRO A 134 -16.37 -12.11 -11.82
CA PRO A 134 -15.89 -13.43 -12.20
C PRO A 134 -14.41 -13.37 -12.60
N GLY A 135 -13.53 -13.99 -11.82
CA GLY A 135 -12.11 -14.08 -12.16
C GLY A 135 -11.19 -14.53 -11.01
N GLY A 136 -10.19 -15.35 -11.34
CA GLY A 136 -9.29 -15.97 -10.35
C GLY A 136 -8.28 -15.02 -9.68
N LEU A 137 -7.95 -13.87 -10.28
CA LEU A 137 -6.96 -12.94 -9.71
C LEU A 137 -7.45 -12.24 -8.43
N LEU A 138 -8.75 -11.90 -8.38
CA LEU A 138 -9.38 -11.36 -7.16
C LEU A 138 -9.44 -12.44 -6.06
N GLN A 139 -9.74 -13.70 -6.42
CA GLN A 139 -9.66 -14.80 -5.46
C GLN A 139 -8.23 -15.05 -4.95
N LYS A 140 -7.22 -14.95 -5.84
CA LYS A 140 -5.82 -15.20 -5.48
C LYS A 140 -5.28 -14.16 -4.50
N TYR A 141 -5.50 -12.86 -4.74
CA TYR A 141 -4.87 -11.78 -3.94
C TYR A 141 -5.81 -11.08 -2.96
N HIS A 142 -7.13 -11.26 -3.07
CA HIS A 142 -8.12 -10.51 -2.29
C HIS A 142 -9.15 -11.41 -1.57
N SER A 143 -8.83 -12.69 -1.35
CA SER A 143 -9.68 -13.61 -0.58
C SER A 143 -9.97 -13.16 0.85
N SER A 144 -9.11 -12.33 1.44
CA SER A 144 -9.34 -11.72 2.76
C SER A 144 -10.48 -10.71 2.77
N LEU A 145 -10.83 -10.09 1.64
CA LEU A 145 -11.97 -9.17 1.53
C LEU A 145 -13.33 -9.87 1.64
N LEU A 146 -13.33 -11.21 1.70
CA LEU A 146 -14.54 -12.03 1.79
C LEU A 146 -14.74 -12.59 3.20
N LYS A 147 -13.88 -12.23 4.14
CA LYS A 147 -13.92 -12.67 5.53
C LYS A 147 -14.32 -11.51 6.42
N GLN A 148 -14.90 -11.83 7.57
CA GLN A 148 -15.17 -10.84 8.60
C GLN A 148 -13.86 -10.15 9.03
N ILE A 149 -13.98 -8.87 9.41
CA ILE A 149 -12.89 -8.11 10.02
C ILE A 149 -12.38 -8.89 11.24
N ASN A 150 -11.06 -9.07 11.32
CA ASN A 150 -10.44 -9.80 12.42
C ASN A 150 -9.02 -9.28 12.67
N THR A 151 -8.51 -9.60 13.85
CA THR A 151 -7.21 -9.13 14.36
C THR A 151 -6.07 -10.11 14.10
N SER A 152 -6.31 -11.21 13.38
CA SER A 152 -5.31 -12.29 13.17
C SER A 152 -4.02 -11.86 12.48
N ARG A 153 -4.05 -10.70 11.82
CA ARG A 153 -2.93 -10.11 11.09
C ARG A 153 -2.22 -8.99 11.86
N VAL A 154 -2.61 -8.73 13.11
CA VAL A 154 -1.97 -7.77 14.01
C VAL A 154 -0.90 -8.48 14.83
N GLY A 155 0.32 -7.95 14.83
CA GLY A 155 1.45 -8.49 15.58
C GLY A 155 1.99 -9.82 15.03
N LEU A 156 1.64 -10.18 13.79
CA LEU A 156 2.08 -11.42 13.16
C LEU A 156 3.61 -11.46 12.98
N TRP A 157 4.22 -10.28 12.83
CA TRP A 157 5.66 -10.11 12.77
C TRP A 157 6.42 -10.74 13.95
N LYS A 158 5.81 -10.80 15.14
CA LYS A 158 6.44 -11.42 16.32
C LYS A 158 6.70 -12.91 16.16
N LYS A 159 5.92 -13.57 15.29
CA LYS A 159 6.01 -15.00 15.00
C LYS A 159 6.77 -15.28 13.70
N GLU A 160 6.65 -14.40 12.72
CA GLU A 160 7.13 -14.65 11.35
C GLU A 160 8.44 -13.96 10.98
N LEU A 161 8.89 -12.96 11.75
CA LEU A 161 10.15 -12.27 11.49
C LEU A 161 11.26 -12.78 12.40
N THR A 162 12.42 -12.96 11.80
CA THR A 162 13.66 -13.20 12.53
C THR A 162 14.14 -11.94 13.22
N ASP A 163 14.95 -12.12 14.27
CA ASP A 163 15.58 -10.99 14.99
C ASP A 163 16.33 -10.03 14.05
N LYS A 164 17.05 -10.61 13.09
CA LYS A 164 17.80 -9.88 12.08
C LYS A 164 16.89 -9.01 11.20
N GLU A 165 15.76 -9.55 10.74
CA GLU A 165 14.79 -8.79 9.96
C GLU A 165 14.22 -7.62 10.78
N VAL A 166 13.83 -7.86 12.04
CA VAL A 166 13.33 -6.80 12.93
C VAL A 166 14.38 -5.71 13.14
N ARG A 167 15.65 -6.06 13.38
CA ARG A 167 16.75 -5.07 13.49
C ARG A 167 16.93 -4.26 12.21
N GLN A 168 16.89 -4.90 11.04
CA GLN A 168 17.02 -4.20 9.76
C GLN A 168 15.85 -3.23 9.53
N LEU A 169 14.64 -3.63 9.88
CA LEU A 169 13.45 -2.79 9.82
C LEU A 169 13.56 -1.61 10.79
N ASP A 170 13.82 -1.86 12.07
CA ASP A 170 13.94 -0.86 13.14
C ASP A 170 15.03 0.18 12.83
N TYR A 171 16.18 -0.28 12.33
CA TYR A 171 17.26 0.61 11.88
C TYR A 171 16.82 1.51 10.72
N THR A 172 16.09 0.94 9.76
CA THR A 172 15.70 1.65 8.55
C THR A 172 14.59 2.66 8.82
N VAL A 173 13.58 2.30 9.62
CA VAL A 173 12.48 3.22 9.96
C VAL A 173 12.93 4.31 10.92
N GLY A 174 13.84 3.97 11.84
CA GLY A 174 14.38 4.88 12.85
C GLY A 174 13.28 5.51 13.72
N SER A 175 13.58 6.69 14.27
CA SER A 175 12.69 7.41 15.19
C SER A 175 11.35 7.85 14.60
N LEU A 176 11.14 7.68 13.28
CA LEU A 176 9.83 7.93 12.69
C LEU A 176 8.78 6.96 13.21
N ALA A 177 9.14 5.69 13.44
CA ALA A 177 8.22 4.69 13.95
C ALA A 177 7.63 5.11 15.30
N ASP A 178 8.50 5.49 16.25
CA ASP A 178 8.08 5.92 17.58
C ASP A 178 7.20 7.18 17.50
N LYS A 179 7.58 8.16 16.66
CA LYS A 179 6.83 9.41 16.45
C LYS A 179 5.41 9.20 15.93
N ILE A 180 5.14 8.10 15.25
CA ILE A 180 3.81 7.80 14.69
C ILE A 180 3.14 6.61 15.37
N GLY A 181 3.61 6.23 16.56
CA GLY A 181 2.94 5.29 17.46
C GLY A 181 3.33 3.81 17.28
N TYR A 182 4.47 3.52 16.66
CA TYR A 182 5.02 2.17 16.57
C TYR A 182 6.36 2.09 17.29
N GLU A 183 6.35 1.52 18.48
CA GLU A 183 7.56 1.30 19.29
C GLU A 183 8.49 0.29 18.61
N ARG A 184 9.74 0.70 18.43
CA ARG A 184 10.83 -0.16 17.95
C ARG A 184 11.28 -1.13 19.04
N VAL A 185 11.66 -2.34 18.65
CA VAL A 185 12.27 -3.30 19.58
C VAL A 185 13.74 -2.95 19.81
N TYR A 186 14.42 -2.54 18.74
CA TYR A 186 15.84 -2.24 18.75
C TYR A 186 16.13 -0.76 18.48
N HIS A 187 17.07 -0.23 19.26
CA HIS A 187 17.50 1.17 19.20
C HIS A 187 18.98 1.30 18.84
N ASP A 188 19.80 0.30 19.18
CA ASP A 188 21.23 0.24 18.90
C ASP A 188 21.56 -0.79 17.82
N PHE A 189 22.46 -0.43 16.91
CA PHE A 189 22.75 -1.22 15.72
C PHE A 189 24.26 -1.30 15.45
N GLY A 190 24.78 -2.52 15.38
CA GLY A 190 26.16 -2.76 14.96
C GLY A 190 26.38 -2.52 13.47
N LEU A 191 27.65 -2.36 13.07
CA LEU A 191 28.06 -2.10 11.68
C LEU A 191 27.51 -3.12 10.68
N ALA A 192 27.38 -4.38 11.09
CA ALA A 192 26.82 -5.44 10.24
C ALA A 192 25.38 -5.12 9.77
N ILE A 193 24.50 -4.65 10.68
CA ILE A 193 23.12 -4.26 10.32
C ILE A 193 23.14 -3.03 9.41
N VAL A 194 24.01 -2.06 9.72
CA VAL A 194 24.19 -0.86 8.89
C VAL A 194 24.52 -1.25 7.45
N LEU A 195 25.58 -2.04 7.26
CA LEU A 195 26.04 -2.48 5.94
C LEU A 195 24.99 -3.32 5.20
N GLN A 196 24.31 -4.23 5.89
CA GLN A 196 23.29 -5.09 5.28
C GLN A 196 22.07 -4.31 4.78
N THR A 197 21.71 -3.19 5.43
CA THR A 197 20.57 -2.39 4.98
C THR A 197 20.91 -1.45 3.83
N LEU A 198 22.19 -1.12 3.61
CA LEU A 198 22.63 -0.17 2.58
C LEU A 198 22.09 -0.49 1.19
N PRO A 199 22.19 -1.72 0.64
CA PRO A 199 21.73 -1.99 -0.72
C PRO A 199 20.25 -1.64 -0.92
N GLY A 200 19.37 -2.10 -0.02
CA GLY A 200 17.93 -1.81 -0.11
C GLY A 200 17.62 -0.32 0.06
N ARG A 201 18.36 0.39 0.93
CA ARG A 201 18.22 1.85 1.11
C ARG A 201 18.69 2.62 -0.12
N THR A 202 19.78 2.20 -0.74
CA THR A 202 20.32 2.82 -1.97
C THR A 202 19.37 2.61 -3.13
N ILE A 203 18.86 1.38 -3.32
CA ILE A 203 17.83 1.09 -4.32
C ILE A 203 16.59 1.97 -4.11
N ALA A 204 16.10 2.07 -2.87
CA ALA A 204 14.97 2.94 -2.55
C ALA A 204 15.24 4.40 -2.91
N ALA A 205 16.41 4.93 -2.54
CA ALA A 205 16.80 6.30 -2.83
C ALA A 205 16.86 6.58 -4.35
N LEU A 206 17.43 5.65 -5.13
CA LEU A 206 17.47 5.74 -6.59
C LEU A 206 16.07 5.70 -7.20
N LEU A 207 15.18 4.82 -6.71
CA LEU A 207 13.79 4.75 -7.17
C LEU A 207 13.02 6.04 -6.87
N TYR A 208 13.23 6.66 -5.70
CA TYR A 208 12.58 7.92 -5.37
C TYR A 208 13.13 9.09 -6.18
N LEU A 209 14.45 9.13 -6.42
CA LEU A 209 15.05 10.11 -7.32
C LEU A 209 14.49 9.96 -8.74
N ALA A 210 14.45 8.73 -9.27
CA ALA A 210 13.87 8.45 -10.57
C ALA A 210 12.39 8.86 -10.63
N THR A 211 11.61 8.58 -9.59
CA THR A 211 10.20 9.00 -9.48
C THR A 211 10.09 10.51 -9.57
N GLN A 212 10.88 11.26 -8.79
CA GLN A 212 10.88 12.72 -8.81
C GLN A 212 11.29 13.32 -10.16
N LEU A 213 12.23 12.70 -10.86
CA LEU A 213 12.64 13.13 -12.20
C LEU A 213 11.53 12.88 -13.22
N VAL A 214 10.99 11.65 -13.24
CA VAL A 214 9.88 11.25 -14.14
C VAL A 214 8.63 12.11 -13.90
N ASP A 215 8.40 12.53 -12.65
CA ASP A 215 7.29 13.39 -12.26
C ASP A 215 7.34 14.81 -12.79
N LYS A 216 8.52 15.27 -13.23
CA LYS A 216 8.70 16.58 -13.86
C LYS A 216 8.55 16.53 -15.38
N LEU A 217 8.51 15.33 -15.97
CA LEU A 217 8.39 15.16 -17.41
C LEU A 217 6.95 15.45 -17.89
N PRO A 218 6.79 15.88 -19.15
CA PRO A 218 5.48 15.98 -19.79
C PRO A 218 4.70 14.66 -19.70
N SER A 219 3.37 14.76 -19.62
CA SER A 219 2.47 13.62 -19.39
C SER A 219 2.66 12.49 -20.41
N SER A 220 2.87 12.81 -21.69
CA SER A 220 3.10 11.84 -22.77
C SER A 220 4.37 11.00 -22.53
N ILE A 221 5.48 11.64 -22.18
CA ILE A 221 6.76 10.97 -21.90
C ILE A 221 6.64 10.14 -20.63
N ARG A 222 6.07 10.72 -19.57
CA ARG A 222 5.84 10.02 -18.29
C ARG A 222 5.01 8.76 -18.48
N MET A 223 3.90 8.84 -19.22
CA MET A 223 3.03 7.68 -19.48
C MET A 223 3.75 6.59 -20.28
N ASN A 224 4.60 6.95 -21.24
CA ASN A 224 5.43 5.99 -21.95
C ASN A 224 6.42 5.27 -21.01
N ILE A 225 7.10 6.01 -20.13
CA ILE A 225 8.03 5.44 -19.16
C ILE A 225 7.31 4.52 -18.17
N LEU A 226 6.19 4.96 -17.62
CA LEU A 226 5.44 4.18 -16.62
C LEU A 226 4.77 2.93 -17.22
N SER A 227 4.29 2.99 -18.47
CA SER A 227 3.65 1.85 -19.11
C SER A 227 4.64 0.83 -19.68
N LYS A 228 5.76 1.29 -20.26
CA LYS A 228 6.73 0.42 -20.95
C LYS A 228 7.94 0.06 -20.09
N GLY A 229 8.37 0.97 -19.20
CA GLY A 229 9.59 0.84 -18.39
C GLY A 229 9.63 -0.44 -17.53
N PRO A 230 8.62 -0.72 -16.69
CA PRO A 230 8.60 -1.94 -15.88
C PRO A 230 8.69 -3.21 -16.71
N ARG A 231 8.02 -3.23 -17.88
CA ARG A 231 8.07 -4.36 -18.81
C ARG A 231 9.46 -4.55 -19.39
N VAL A 232 10.09 -3.47 -19.86
CA VAL A 232 11.46 -3.52 -20.41
C VAL A 232 12.45 -3.99 -19.35
N LEU A 233 12.42 -3.41 -18.14
CA LEU A 233 13.30 -3.80 -17.04
C LEU A 233 13.08 -5.26 -16.64
N GLY A 234 11.83 -5.69 -16.49
CA GLY A 234 11.49 -7.09 -16.19
C GLY A 234 11.99 -8.04 -17.27
N THR A 235 11.84 -7.69 -18.55
CA THR A 235 12.36 -8.50 -19.67
C THR A 235 13.89 -8.58 -19.65
N VAL A 236 14.59 -7.46 -19.44
CA VAL A 236 16.06 -7.45 -19.35
C VAL A 236 16.54 -8.28 -18.17
N PHE A 237 15.92 -8.10 -16.99
CA PHE A 237 16.25 -8.88 -15.79
C PHE A 237 16.05 -10.38 -16.01
N LEU A 238 14.88 -10.79 -16.51
CA LEU A 238 14.62 -12.21 -16.76
C LEU A 238 15.53 -12.77 -17.85
N LYS A 239 15.89 -11.99 -18.87
CA LYS A 239 16.85 -12.44 -19.90
C LYS A 239 18.21 -12.80 -19.30
N VAL A 240 18.66 -12.09 -18.26
CA VAL A 240 19.95 -12.33 -17.59
C VAL A 240 19.84 -13.42 -16.52
N PHE A 241 18.81 -13.36 -15.67
CA PHE A 241 18.75 -14.18 -14.44
C PHE A 241 17.78 -15.36 -14.52
N ASN A 242 16.80 -15.36 -15.43
CA ASN A 242 15.83 -16.45 -15.57
C ASN A 242 15.21 -16.51 -16.99
N PRO A 243 15.98 -16.93 -18.00
CA PRO A 243 15.55 -16.88 -19.40
C PRO A 243 14.37 -17.83 -19.69
N LYS A 244 14.26 -18.94 -18.95
CA LYS A 244 13.12 -19.88 -19.07
C LYS A 244 11.80 -19.22 -18.70
N LYS A 245 11.74 -18.50 -17.57
CA LYS A 245 10.56 -17.75 -17.14
C LYS A 245 10.16 -16.66 -18.16
N LEU A 246 11.14 -16.03 -18.81
CA LEU A 246 10.87 -15.08 -19.88
C LEU A 246 10.20 -15.76 -21.09
N GLU A 247 10.65 -16.95 -21.47
CA GLU A 247 10.07 -17.72 -22.56
C GLU A 247 8.62 -18.13 -22.26
N GLU A 248 8.34 -18.60 -21.04
CA GLU A 248 6.98 -18.92 -20.56
C GLU A 248 6.06 -17.70 -20.59
N MET A 249 6.52 -16.54 -20.08
CA MET A 249 5.75 -15.30 -20.14
C MET A 249 5.45 -14.87 -21.58
N ASN A 250 6.43 -15.00 -22.48
CA ASN A 250 6.24 -14.67 -23.89
C ASN A 250 5.25 -15.61 -24.59
N LYS A 251 5.25 -16.91 -24.25
CA LYS A 251 4.25 -17.88 -24.73
C LYS A 251 2.85 -17.54 -24.21
N MET A 252 2.70 -17.24 -22.91
CA MET A 252 1.42 -16.81 -22.34
C MET A 252 0.89 -15.55 -23.04
N LEU A 253 1.72 -14.53 -23.24
CA LEU A 253 1.29 -13.28 -23.89
C LEU A 253 0.88 -13.45 -25.36
N LYS A 254 1.41 -14.47 -26.07
CA LYS A 254 0.98 -14.80 -27.43
C LYS A 254 -0.42 -15.42 -27.46
N ASN A 255 -0.82 -16.14 -26.41
CA ASN A 255 -2.14 -16.78 -26.31
C ASN A 255 -3.27 -15.81 -25.89
N TYR A 256 -2.93 -14.57 -25.52
CA TYR A 256 -3.88 -13.51 -25.12
C TYR A 256 -4.09 -12.43 -26.20
N LYS A 257 -3.46 -12.57 -27.38
CA LYS A 257 -3.68 -11.71 -28.55
C LYS A 257 -4.56 -12.44 -29.56
#